data_AF-A0A966IB26-F1
#
_entry.id   AF-A0A966IB26-F1
#
_cell.length_a   1.000
_cell.length_b   1.000
_cell.length_c   1.000
_cell.angle_alpha   90.00
_cell.angle_beta   90.00
_cell.angle_gamma   90.00
#
_symmetry.space_group_name_H-M   'P 1'
#
loop_
_entity.id
_entity.type
_entity.pdbx_description
1 polymer ?
#
loop_
_entity_poly.entity_id
_entity_poly.type
_entity_poly.pdbx_seq_one_letter_code
_entity_poly.pdbx_strand_id
1 'polypeptide(L)' 'ECETVAVHEGGDHQIIVARVLAIEYDPELQPLLFAHSQFTQLAFDPAGSL' A
#
# COMPACT_ATOMS: atom_id res chain seq x y z
N GLU A 1 7.12 -7.65 -7.94
CA GLU A 1 6.99 -7.52 -9.40
C GLU A 1 5.58 -7.87 -9.84
N CYS A 2 5.01 -7.12 -10.78
CA CYS A 2 3.68 -7.37 -11.34
C CYS A 2 3.67 -7.13 -12.86
N GLU A 3 2.74 -7.78 -13.56
CA GLU A 3 2.38 -7.45 -14.94
C GLU A 3 1.03 -6.71 -15.01
N THR A 4 0.91 -5.71 -15.88
CA THR A 4 -0.36 -5.00 -16.08
C THR A 4 -1.34 -5.86 -16.87
N VAL A 5 -2.52 -6.10 -16.32
CA VAL A 5 -3.59 -6.89 -16.97
C VAL A 5 -4.71 -6.01 -17.52
N ALA A 6 -4.94 -4.84 -16.93
CA ALA A 6 -5.89 -3.85 -17.43
C ALA A 6 -5.52 -2.44 -16.95
N VAL A 7 -5.98 -1.44 -17.70
CA VAL A 7 -5.94 -0.04 -17.33
C VAL A 7 -7.35 0.52 -17.51
N HIS A 8 -7.86 1.22 -16.50
CA HIS A 8 -9.16 1.88 -16.52
C HIS A 8 -9.00 3.38 -16.28
N GLU A 9 -9.89 4.18 -16.87
CA GLU A 9 -9.94 5.63 -16.64
C GLU A 9 -10.42 5.93 -15.21
N GLY A 10 -9.73 6.85 -14.52
CA GLY A 10 -10.03 7.33 -13.18
C GLY A 10 -10.26 8.85 -13.13
N GLY A 11 -10.64 9.46 -14.26
CA GLY A 11 -10.76 10.91 -14.41
C GLY A 11 -9.46 11.49 -14.97
N ASP A 12 -8.72 12.23 -14.15
CA ASP A 12 -7.38 12.74 -14.45
C ASP A 12 -6.26 11.73 -14.10
N HIS A 13 -6.64 10.53 -13.64
CA HIS A 13 -5.75 9.44 -13.27
C HIS A 13 -6.10 8.15 -14.01
N GLN A 14 -5.19 7.17 -13.94
CA GLN A 14 -5.41 5.81 -14.43
C GLN A 14 -5.46 4.83 -13.25
N ILE A 15 -6.43 3.91 -13.28
CA ILE A 15 -6.48 2.77 -12.37
C ILE A 15 -5.81 1.59 -13.06
N ILE A 16 -4.70 1.12 -12.50
CA ILE A 16 -3.93 0.00 -13.04
C ILE A 16 -4.30 -1.27 -12.29
N VAL A 17 -4.74 -2.30 -13.01
CA VAL A 17 -4.92 -3.65 -12.47
C VAL A 17 -3.74 -4.49 -12.91
N ALA A 18 -3.06 -5.14 -11.96
CA ALA A 18 -1.86 -5.92 -12.22
C ALA A 18 -1.90 -7.30 -11.56
N ARG A 19 -1.36 -8.32 -12.23
CA ARG A 19 -1.15 -9.66 -11.67
C ARG A 19 0.24 -9.73 -11.03
N VAL A 20 0.29 -10.15 -9.76
CA VAL A 20 1.55 -10.32 -9.02
C VAL A 20 2.35 -11.48 -9.64
N LEU A 21 3.61 -11.20 -9.99
CA LEU A 21 4.57 -12.20 -10.50
C LEU A 21 5.51 -12.68 -9.38
N ALA A 22 5.93 -11.76 -8.52
CA ALA A 22 6.81 -12.04 -7.39
C ALA A 22 6.60 -11.01 -6.28
N ILE A 23 6.81 -11.41 -5.03
CA ILE A 23 6.77 -10.53 -3.87
C ILE A 23 7.90 -10.92 -2.90
N GLU A 24 8.57 -9.92 -2.36
CA GLU A 24 9.52 -10.05 -1.25
C GLU A 24 8.96 -9.27 -0.07
N TYR A 25 9.09 -9.83 1.13
CA TYR A 25 8.56 -9.25 2.37
C TYR A 25 9.53 -9.51 3.51
N ASP A 26 9.84 -8.45 4.26
CA ASP A 26 10.61 -8.50 5.50
C ASP A 26 9.66 -8.21 6.68
N PRO A 27 9.37 -9.20 7.54
CA PRO A 27 8.44 -9.04 8.65
C PRO A 27 8.91 -8.09 9.75
N GLU A 28 10.20 -7.77 9.81
CA GLU A 28 10.77 -6.89 10.83
C GLU A 28 10.58 -5.40 10.48
N LEU A 29 10.25 -5.09 9.23
CA LEU A 29 10.02 -3.71 8.79
C LEU A 29 8.62 -3.24 9.15
N GLN A 30 8.56 -2.06 9.77
CA GLN A 30 7.31 -1.36 10.03
C GLN A 30 6.85 -0.59 8.79
N PRO A 31 5.55 -0.60 8.44
CA PRO A 31 5.06 0.16 7.30
C PRO A 31 5.15 1.67 7.56
N LEU A 32 5.59 2.43 6.56
CA LEU A 32 5.55 3.88 6.57
C LEU A 32 4.16 4.35 6.14
N LEU A 33 3.50 5.15 6.99
CA LEU A 33 2.21 5.73 6.67
C LEU A 33 2.36 7.18 6.20
N PHE A 34 1.49 7.61 5.30
CA PHE A 34 1.34 9.02 4.94
C PHE A 34 -0.10 9.46 5.21
N ALA A 35 -0.27 10.35 6.17
CA ALA A 35 -1.57 10.89 6.59
C ALA A 35 -1.41 12.36 7.00
N HIS A 36 -2.43 13.19 6.77
CA HIS A 36 -2.38 14.63 7.07
C HIS A 36 -1.16 15.35 6.47
N SER A 37 -0.78 14.98 5.25
CA SER A 37 0.40 15.51 4.55
C SER A 37 1.73 15.27 5.30
N GLN A 38 1.80 14.25 6.16
CA GLN A 38 2.97 13.93 6.96
C GLN A 38 3.23 12.42 6.96
N PHE A 39 4.51 12.06 7.09
CA PHE A 39 4.91 10.69 7.35
C PHE A 39 4.68 10.36 8.83
N THR A 40 4.05 9.23 9.09
CA THR A 40 3.77 8.72 10.44
C THR A 40 3.96 7.20 10.49
N GLN A 41 3.85 6.63 11.69
CA GLN A 41 3.90 5.19 11.92
C GLN A 41 2.56 4.71 12.44
N LEU A 42 2.28 3.41 12.29
CA LEU A 42 1.15 2.80 12.98
C LEU A 42 1.34 2.96 14.49
N ALA A 43 0.40 3.60 15.15
CA ALA A 43 0.28 3.51 16.59
C ALA A 43 -0.25 2.11 16.91
N PHE A 44 0.65 1.19 17.23
CA PHE A 44 0.24 -0.09 17.81
C PHE A 44 -0.21 0.19 19.25
N ASP A 45 -1.51 0.13 19.49
CA ASP A 45 -2.02 -0.09 20.85
C ASP A 45 -1.91 -1.58 21.17
N PRO A 46 -1.03 -2.00 22.10
CA PRO A 46 -0.93 -3.41 22.49
C PRO A 46 -2.23 -3.95 23.10
N ALA A 47 -3.15 -3.09 23.53
CA ALA A 47 -4.44 -3.48 24.11
C ALA A 47 -5.58 -3.60 23.08
N GLY A 48 -5.36 -3.18 21.82
CA GLY A 48 -6.33 -3.31 20.73
C GLY A 48 -7.70 -2.68 21.02
N SER A 49 -7.84 -1.37 20.82
CA SER A 49 -9.16 -0.81 20.50
C SER A 49 -9.04 0.24 19.39
N LEU A 50 -9.91 0.10 18.38
CA LEU A 50 -10.39 1.24 17.59
C LEU A 50 -11.37 2.06 18.43
#